data_AF-A0A395GX66-F1
#
_entry.id   AF-A0A395GX66-F1
#
_cell.length_a   1.000
_cell.length_b   1.000
_cell.length_c   1.000
_cell.angle_alpha   90.00
_cell.angle_beta   90.00
_cell.angle_gamma   90.00
#
_symmetry.space_group_name_H-M   'P 1'
#
loop_
_entity.id
_entity.type
_entity.pdbx_description
1 polymer ?
#
loop_
_entity_poly.entity_id
_entity_poly.type
_entity_poly.pdbx_seq_one_letter_code
_entity_poly.pdbx_strand_id
1 'polypeptide(L)'
;MLLHTSILVTLSTALVRQTYALPATVDYNNLPTTSTILNLPIPARNTTYTVQPNDTIHSIAAHFSIGACDLARLNVLADPNYLYASEPLRIPLHPLLPSDTTCFTPNNTLTTSTCIPGGPHVYTIMPGDTIQKIANERFNITTDSILHQVAQTGYIAALNPGIYDVLEAGETVKIPVCEDTVCKMTDFTITYGTVQDFAGQYGVTVGQILALNLGYNHTEEEAPLGVLFDCGVVG
;
A
#
# COMPACT_ATOMS: atom_id res chain seq x y z
N MET A 1 -71.90 9.83 25.26
CA MET A 1 -71.46 10.43 23.98
C MET A 1 -70.67 11.68 24.33
N LEU A 2 -69.40 11.89 24.04
CA LEU A 2 -68.38 11.17 23.26
C LEU A 2 -67.01 11.59 23.85
N LEU A 3 -66.02 10.71 23.69
CA LEU A 3 -64.70 10.72 24.30
C LEU A 3 -63.83 11.94 23.93
N HIS A 4 -63.04 12.41 24.89
CA HIS A 4 -61.83 13.20 24.63
C HIS A 4 -60.73 12.27 24.08
N THR A 5 -60.34 12.46 22.83
CA THR A 5 -59.21 11.74 22.22
C THR A 5 -57.95 12.59 22.34
N SER A 6 -57.07 12.20 23.27
CA SER A 6 -55.67 12.67 23.32
C SER A 6 -54.90 12.03 22.17
N ILE A 7 -54.43 12.85 21.22
CA ILE A 7 -53.57 12.39 20.13
C ILE A 7 -52.13 12.32 20.66
N LEU A 8 -51.63 11.10 20.87
CA LEU A 8 -50.24 10.82 21.18
C LEU A 8 -49.43 10.95 19.88
N VAL A 9 -48.62 12.00 19.72
CA VAL A 9 -47.68 12.11 18.60
C VAL A 9 -46.40 11.37 18.98
N THR A 10 -46.26 10.15 18.49
CA THR A 10 -45.00 9.39 18.59
C THR A 10 -43.99 9.98 17.60
N LEU A 11 -42.95 10.65 18.09
CA LEU A 11 -41.76 10.96 17.29
C LEU A 11 -40.99 9.65 17.04
N SER A 12 -41.12 9.07 15.85
CA SER A 12 -40.16 8.06 15.39
C SER A 12 -38.89 8.76 14.93
N THR A 13 -37.76 8.50 15.58
CA THR A 13 -36.45 8.89 15.06
C THR A 13 -36.13 8.03 13.83
N ALA A 14 -36.44 8.56 12.64
CA ALA A 14 -35.95 7.99 11.41
C ALA A 14 -34.44 8.23 11.34
N LEU A 15 -33.62 7.22 11.64
CA LEU A 15 -32.23 7.21 11.19
C LEU A 15 -32.26 7.14 9.66
N VAL A 16 -32.04 8.29 9.02
CA VAL A 16 -31.74 8.31 7.59
C VAL A 16 -30.38 7.65 7.43
N ARG A 17 -30.36 6.38 7.02
CA ARG A 17 -29.16 5.77 6.44
C ARG A 17 -28.85 6.56 5.17
N GLN A 18 -27.98 7.55 5.27
CA GLN A 18 -27.34 8.11 4.08
C GLN A 18 -26.43 7.00 3.54
N THR A 19 -26.92 6.31 2.52
CA THR A 19 -26.07 5.52 1.63
C THR A 19 -25.25 6.52 0.83
N TYR A 20 -24.05 6.82 1.33
CA TYR A 20 -23.04 7.47 0.50
C TYR A 20 -22.65 6.44 -0.56
N ALA A 21 -23.25 6.55 -1.74
CA ALA A 21 -22.72 5.86 -2.91
C ALA A 21 -21.29 6.35 -3.11
N LEU A 22 -20.34 5.40 -3.15
CA LEU A 22 -18.99 5.68 -3.62
C LEU A 22 -19.10 6.43 -4.95
N PRO A 23 -18.35 7.51 -5.19
CA PRO A 23 -18.34 8.14 -6.50
C PRO A 23 -17.95 7.08 -7.53
N ALA A 24 -18.93 6.67 -8.32
CA ALA A 24 -18.72 5.78 -9.45
C ALA A 24 -18.04 6.58 -10.56
N THR A 25 -17.07 5.92 -11.19
CA THR A 25 -16.29 6.29 -12.38
C THR A 25 -15.11 7.24 -12.16
N VAL A 26 -14.10 6.78 -11.43
CA VAL A 26 -12.72 7.01 -11.92
C VAL A 26 -12.59 6.18 -13.20
N ASP A 27 -12.17 6.78 -14.31
CA ASP A 27 -11.80 6.03 -15.51
C ASP A 27 -10.39 5.46 -15.29
N TYR A 28 -10.31 4.19 -14.90
CA TYR A 28 -9.08 3.49 -14.55
C TYR A 28 -8.19 3.17 -15.76
N ASN A 29 -8.69 3.38 -16.99
CA ASN A 29 -7.95 3.04 -18.22
C ASN A 29 -6.95 4.10 -18.65
N ASN A 30 -6.94 5.28 -18.01
CA ASN A 30 -5.98 6.33 -18.28
C ASN A 30 -5.49 6.89 -16.95
N LEU A 31 -4.22 6.66 -16.60
CA LEU A 31 -3.58 7.50 -15.59
C LEU A 31 -3.74 8.94 -16.10
N PRO A 32 -4.48 9.81 -15.40
CA PRO A 32 -4.67 11.16 -15.90
C PRO A 32 -3.31 11.85 -15.85
N THR A 33 -2.97 12.60 -16.91
CA THR A 33 -1.81 13.49 -16.96
C THR A 33 -1.92 14.67 -15.98
N THR A 34 -2.78 14.55 -14.98
CA THR A 34 -3.10 15.51 -13.94
C THR A 34 -3.56 14.69 -12.73
N SER A 35 -2.85 14.82 -11.62
CA SER A 35 -2.99 14.03 -10.39
C SER A 35 -4.44 13.76 -10.00
N THR A 36 -4.87 12.50 -10.07
CA THR A 36 -6.15 12.07 -9.49
C THR A 36 -5.92 11.68 -8.04
N ILE A 37 -6.43 12.50 -7.12
CA ILE A 37 -6.41 12.19 -5.69
C ILE A 37 -7.41 11.05 -5.44
N LEU A 38 -6.95 9.91 -4.93
CA LEU A 38 -7.82 8.94 -4.27
C LEU A 38 -8.21 9.53 -2.91
N ASN A 39 -9.31 10.27 -2.84
CA ASN A 39 -9.73 10.98 -1.62
C ASN A 39 -10.94 10.32 -0.96
N LEU A 40 -10.76 9.68 0.19
CA LEU A 40 -11.72 9.80 1.28
C LEU A 40 -11.14 10.86 2.22
N PRO A 41 -11.71 12.08 2.30
CA PRO A 41 -11.16 13.09 3.17
C PRO A 41 -11.49 12.68 4.60
N ILE A 42 -10.61 11.90 5.22
CA ILE A 42 -10.63 11.73 6.66
C ILE A 42 -9.98 12.99 7.22
N PRO A 43 -10.75 13.90 7.83
CA PRO A 43 -10.17 15.09 8.42
C PRO A 43 -9.10 14.67 9.43
N ALA A 44 -7.95 15.35 9.43
CA ALA A 44 -6.93 15.12 10.44
C ALA A 44 -7.28 15.88 11.72
N ARG A 45 -6.90 15.33 12.87
CA ARG A 45 -6.81 16.11 14.12
C ARG A 45 -5.72 17.16 13.97
N ASN A 46 -5.84 18.26 14.71
CA ASN A 46 -4.75 19.23 14.84
C ASN A 46 -3.69 18.73 15.84
N THR A 47 -3.24 17.48 15.67
CA THR A 47 -2.29 16.80 16.55
C THR A 47 -1.49 15.78 15.75
N THR A 48 -0.19 15.74 16.03
CA THR A 48 0.74 14.74 15.50
C THR A 48 1.22 13.82 16.61
N TYR A 49 1.53 12.58 16.27
CA TYR A 49 2.19 11.62 17.13
C TYR A 49 3.60 11.37 16.61
N THR A 50 4.59 11.37 17.49
CA THR A 50 5.97 11.03 17.12
C THR A 50 6.20 9.55 17.44
N VAL A 51 6.48 8.75 16.41
CA VAL A 51 6.72 7.30 16.53
C VAL A 51 7.84 7.04 17.55
N GLN A 52 7.58 6.16 18.50
CA GLN A 52 8.52 5.72 19.51
C GLN A 52 9.17 4.38 19.12
N PRO A 53 10.35 4.05 19.70
CA PRO A 53 10.93 2.72 19.54
C PRO A 53 9.94 1.62 19.93
N ASN A 54 9.82 0.60 19.07
CA ASN A 54 8.90 -0.54 19.18
C ASN A 54 7.41 -0.25 18.93
N ASP A 55 7.07 0.96 18.48
CA ASP A 55 5.72 1.19 17.98
C ASP A 55 5.45 0.38 16.70
N THR A 56 4.18 0.05 16.53
CA THR A 56 3.63 -0.47 15.29
C THR A 56 2.46 0.42 14.88
N ILE A 57 2.12 0.43 13.59
CA ILE A 57 0.95 1.19 13.13
C ILE A 57 -0.33 0.77 13.88
N HIS A 58 -0.44 -0.51 14.23
CA HIS A 58 -1.56 -1.08 15.00
C HIS A 58 -1.59 -0.58 16.45
N SER A 59 -0.45 -0.55 17.14
CA SER A 59 -0.39 -0.08 18.54
C SER A 59 -0.71 1.41 18.63
N ILE A 60 -0.23 2.21 17.67
CA ILE A 60 -0.55 3.65 17.60
C ILE A 60 -2.03 3.84 17.26
N ALA A 61 -2.55 3.14 16.24
CA ALA A 61 -3.95 3.25 15.85
C ALA A 61 -4.90 2.86 16.99
N ALA A 62 -4.59 1.79 17.73
CA ALA A 62 -5.34 1.38 18.91
C ALA A 62 -5.33 2.46 20.02
N HIS A 63 -4.18 3.10 20.26
CA HIS A 63 -4.06 4.18 21.24
C HIS A 63 -5.02 5.35 20.95
N PHE A 64 -5.23 5.67 19.67
CA PHE A 64 -6.12 6.74 19.23
C PHE A 64 -7.56 6.28 18.89
N SER A 65 -7.85 4.98 19.03
CA SER A 65 -9.13 4.37 18.63
C SER A 65 -9.49 4.69 17.17
N ILE A 66 -8.55 4.45 16.26
CA ILE A 66 -8.68 4.62 14.81
C ILE A 66 -8.21 3.33 14.11
N GLY A 67 -8.44 3.21 12.80
CA GLY A 67 -7.95 2.07 12.02
C GLY A 67 -6.48 2.21 11.64
N ALA A 68 -5.76 1.09 11.59
CA ALA A 68 -4.35 1.06 11.18
C ALA A 68 -4.16 1.59 9.75
N CYS A 69 -5.05 1.22 8.83
CA CYS A 69 -5.01 1.75 7.46
C CYS A 69 -5.45 3.19 7.37
N ASP A 70 -6.36 3.65 8.23
CA ASP A 70 -6.73 5.08 8.22
C ASP A 70 -5.54 5.95 8.60
N LEU A 71 -4.76 5.51 9.59
CA LEU A 71 -3.51 6.16 9.99
C LEU A 71 -2.47 6.08 8.87
N ALA A 72 -2.27 4.90 8.28
CA ALA A 72 -1.27 4.71 7.23
C ALA A 72 -1.56 5.55 5.98
N ARG A 73 -2.81 5.57 5.52
CA ARG A 73 -3.24 6.30 4.32
C ARG A 73 -3.14 7.81 4.49
N LEU A 74 -3.49 8.33 5.67
CA LEU A 74 -3.37 9.78 5.96
C LEU A 74 -1.91 10.26 5.92
N ASN A 75 -0.97 9.37 6.23
CA ASN A 75 0.46 9.69 6.31
C ASN A 75 1.26 9.18 5.11
N VAL A 76 0.55 8.76 4.05
CA VAL A 76 1.15 8.28 2.79
C VAL A 76 2.28 7.29 3.05
N LEU A 77 2.02 6.25 3.85
CA LEU A 77 3.06 5.28 4.20
C LEU A 77 3.44 4.40 3.00
N ALA A 78 4.75 4.28 2.76
CA ALA A 78 5.30 3.34 1.80
C ALA A 78 4.92 1.88 2.14
N ASP A 79 5.12 1.49 3.40
CA ASP A 79 4.72 0.20 3.94
C ASP A 79 4.25 0.35 5.39
N PRO A 80 2.96 0.07 5.69
CA PRO A 80 2.44 0.21 7.05
C PRO A 80 3.12 -0.66 8.11
N ASN A 81 3.87 -1.70 7.71
CA ASN A 81 4.63 -2.53 8.63
C ASN A 81 5.96 -1.91 9.07
N TYR A 82 6.39 -0.82 8.43
CA TYR A 82 7.65 -0.14 8.73
C TYR A 82 7.38 1.29 9.14
N LEU A 83 7.75 1.59 10.37
CA LEU A 83 7.74 2.94 10.92
C LEU A 83 9.12 3.27 11.44
N TYR A 84 9.57 4.50 11.20
CA TYR A 84 10.84 4.97 11.73
C TYR A 84 10.63 5.65 13.07
N ALA A 85 11.46 5.32 14.06
CA ALA A 85 11.44 6.05 15.32
C ALA A 85 11.70 7.55 15.06
N SER A 86 10.99 8.41 15.77
CA SER A 86 10.95 9.88 15.60
C SER A 86 10.19 10.40 14.38
N GLU A 87 9.60 9.52 13.57
CA GLU A 87 8.75 9.91 12.45
C GLU A 87 7.45 10.56 12.95
N PRO A 88 7.05 11.73 12.40
CA PRO A 88 5.79 12.35 12.76
C PRO A 88 4.63 11.71 11.96
N LEU A 89 3.56 11.34 12.67
CA LEU A 89 2.31 10.87 12.12
C LEU A 89 1.18 11.84 12.44
N ARG A 90 0.49 12.32 11.40
CA ARG A 90 -0.79 13.02 11.49
C ARG A 90 -1.85 12.03 11.94
N ILE A 91 -2.66 12.42 12.93
CA ILE A 91 -3.68 11.52 13.48
C ILE A 91 -5.04 11.78 12.83
N PRO A 92 -5.68 10.77 12.23
CA PRO A 92 -7.05 10.88 11.74
C PRO A 92 -8.05 11.32 12.82
N LEU A 93 -9.01 12.16 12.43
CA LEU A 93 -10.24 12.33 13.19
C LEU A 93 -11.01 11.01 13.13
N HIS A 94 -11.65 10.64 14.25
CA HIS A 94 -12.25 9.33 14.46
C HIS A 94 -13.14 8.90 13.27
N PRO A 95 -12.69 7.94 12.42
CA PRO A 95 -13.46 7.51 11.27
C PRO A 95 -14.66 6.70 11.74
N LEU A 96 -15.80 6.85 11.06
CA LEU A 96 -17.05 6.15 11.40
C LEU A 96 -16.94 4.62 11.18
N LEU A 97 -15.99 4.20 10.34
CA LEU A 97 -15.68 2.80 10.05
C LEU A 97 -14.15 2.65 9.94
N PRO A 98 -13.47 2.22 11.02
CA PRO A 98 -12.04 1.96 10.99
C PRO A 98 -11.66 0.90 9.94
N SER A 99 -10.62 1.17 9.17
CA SER A 99 -10.01 0.19 8.25
C SER A 99 -8.69 -0.30 8.83
N ASP A 100 -8.53 -1.62 8.96
CA ASP A 100 -7.35 -2.20 9.63
C ASP A 100 -6.43 -3.04 8.74
N THR A 101 -6.89 -3.57 7.61
CA THR A 101 -6.12 -4.63 6.90
C THR A 101 -5.91 -4.41 5.40
N THR A 102 -6.71 -3.57 4.76
CA THR A 102 -6.76 -3.50 3.28
C THR A 102 -5.57 -2.80 2.62
N CYS A 103 -4.82 -2.00 3.38
CA CYS A 103 -3.65 -1.26 2.94
C CYS A 103 -2.33 -2.02 3.14
N PHE A 104 -2.39 -3.25 3.67
CA PHE A 104 -1.22 -4.09 3.89
C PHE A 104 -1.02 -5.03 2.71
N THR A 105 0.24 -5.19 2.32
CA THR A 105 0.62 -6.12 1.27
C THR A 105 0.37 -7.56 1.74
N PRO A 106 -0.38 -8.38 0.99
CA PRO A 106 -0.61 -9.76 1.37
C PRO A 106 0.65 -10.60 1.15
N ASN A 107 0.89 -11.56 2.04
CA ASN A 107 1.89 -12.59 1.83
C ASN A 107 1.29 -13.73 0.98
N ASN A 108 1.43 -13.64 -0.35
CA ASN A 108 0.90 -14.66 -1.25
C ASN A 108 1.90 -15.81 -1.49
N THR A 109 2.01 -16.71 -0.51
CA THR A 109 2.86 -17.92 -0.62
C THR A 109 2.38 -18.94 -1.67
N LEU A 110 1.17 -18.76 -2.21
CA LEU A 110 0.55 -19.64 -3.20
C LEU A 110 0.67 -19.11 -4.64
N THR A 111 1.34 -17.97 -4.84
CA THR A 111 1.57 -17.44 -6.19
C THR A 111 2.33 -18.47 -7.04
N THR A 112 1.94 -18.56 -8.31
CA THR A 112 2.60 -19.39 -9.32
C THR A 112 3.36 -18.56 -10.35
N SER A 113 3.26 -17.23 -10.28
CA SER A 113 3.97 -16.32 -11.18
C SER A 113 5.47 -16.39 -10.92
N THR A 114 6.26 -16.51 -11.98
CA THR A 114 7.73 -16.58 -11.90
C THR A 114 8.42 -15.33 -12.42
N CYS A 115 7.66 -14.33 -12.85
CA CYS A 115 8.16 -13.07 -13.39
C CYS A 115 7.11 -11.96 -13.21
N ILE A 116 7.57 -10.71 -13.28
CA ILE A 116 6.73 -9.52 -13.33
C ILE A 116 6.67 -8.97 -14.75
N PRO A 117 5.55 -8.37 -15.19
CA PRO A 117 5.47 -7.77 -16.52
C PRO A 117 6.22 -6.42 -16.55
N GLY A 118 6.93 -6.16 -17.66
CA GLY A 118 7.61 -4.92 -18.01
C GLY A 118 8.89 -4.62 -17.21
N GLY A 119 8.86 -4.73 -15.89
CA GLY A 119 9.99 -4.48 -15.01
C GLY A 119 9.59 -3.76 -13.72
N PRO A 120 10.56 -3.22 -12.96
CA PRO A 120 12.00 -3.16 -13.25
C PRO A 120 12.75 -4.48 -12.97
N HIS A 121 13.96 -4.63 -13.52
CA HIS A 121 14.80 -5.84 -13.40
C HIS A 121 15.63 -5.92 -12.10
N VAL A 122 15.64 -4.86 -11.29
CA VAL A 122 16.46 -4.76 -10.09
C VAL A 122 15.64 -4.14 -8.98
N TYR A 123 15.83 -4.65 -7.77
CA TYR A 123 15.27 -4.11 -6.53
C TYR A 123 16.38 -3.92 -5.50
N THR A 124 16.40 -2.77 -4.84
CA THR A 124 17.32 -2.50 -3.73
C THR A 124 16.68 -2.99 -2.43
N ILE A 125 17.41 -3.86 -1.72
CA ILE A 125 16.98 -4.49 -0.49
C ILE A 125 16.77 -3.42 0.58
N MET A 126 15.58 -3.42 1.18
CA MET A 126 15.22 -2.57 2.30
C MET A 126 15.47 -3.26 3.64
N PRO A 127 15.62 -2.49 4.74
CA PRO A 127 15.79 -3.07 6.07
C PRO A 127 14.72 -4.12 6.41
N GLY A 128 15.17 -5.31 6.82
CA GLY A 128 14.29 -6.42 7.19
C GLY A 128 13.69 -7.20 6.02
N ASP A 129 14.10 -6.93 4.79
CA ASP A 129 13.72 -7.76 3.65
C ASP A 129 14.32 -9.17 3.76
N THR A 130 13.52 -10.13 3.32
CA THR A 130 13.90 -11.54 3.10
C THR A 130 13.53 -11.90 1.67
N ILE A 131 14.01 -13.05 1.17
CA ILE A 131 13.57 -13.53 -0.15
C ILE A 131 12.06 -13.74 -0.20
N GLN A 132 11.45 -14.28 0.84
CA GLN A 132 9.99 -14.46 0.90
C GLN A 132 9.26 -13.12 0.84
N LYS A 133 9.72 -12.11 1.59
CA LYS A 133 9.10 -10.77 1.58
C LYS A 133 9.22 -10.13 0.21
N ILE A 134 10.40 -10.16 -0.39
CA ILE A 134 10.61 -9.61 -1.73
C ILE A 134 9.73 -10.36 -2.74
N ALA A 135 9.76 -11.69 -2.74
CA ALA A 135 9.02 -12.48 -3.73
C ALA A 135 7.50 -12.38 -3.55
N ASN A 136 6.98 -12.83 -2.42
CA ASN A 136 5.55 -13.07 -2.24
C ASN A 136 4.77 -11.81 -1.83
N GLU A 137 5.38 -10.93 -1.04
CA GLU A 137 4.73 -9.68 -0.61
C GLU A 137 4.99 -8.58 -1.65
N ARG A 138 6.25 -8.24 -1.93
CA ARG A 138 6.54 -7.09 -2.81
C ARG A 138 6.15 -7.35 -4.26
N PHE A 139 6.58 -8.47 -4.85
CA PHE A 139 6.45 -8.72 -6.29
C PHE A 139 5.37 -9.75 -6.66
N ASN A 140 4.73 -10.41 -5.69
CA ASN A 140 3.74 -11.46 -5.91
C ASN A 140 4.22 -12.58 -6.88
N ILE A 141 5.50 -12.96 -6.78
CA ILE A 141 6.16 -14.03 -7.55
C ILE A 141 6.67 -15.13 -6.62
N THR A 142 7.05 -16.29 -7.17
CA THR A 142 7.59 -17.40 -6.38
C THR A 142 8.96 -17.05 -5.79
N THR A 143 9.25 -17.52 -4.57
CA THR A 143 10.60 -17.40 -3.98
C THR A 143 11.66 -18.08 -4.83
N ASP A 144 11.29 -19.21 -5.44
CA ASP A 144 12.11 -19.94 -6.41
C ASP A 144 12.57 -19.05 -7.57
N SER A 145 11.69 -18.19 -8.11
CA SER A 145 12.07 -17.28 -9.20
C SER A 145 13.10 -16.22 -8.82
N ILE A 146 13.25 -15.90 -7.53
CA ILE A 146 14.32 -15.03 -7.02
C ILE A 146 15.59 -15.84 -6.74
N LEU A 147 15.47 -17.03 -6.15
CA LEU A 147 16.61 -17.89 -5.82
C LEU A 147 17.29 -18.52 -7.05
N HIS A 148 16.51 -18.92 -8.05
CA HIS A 148 16.93 -19.77 -9.16
C HIS A 148 17.06 -19.05 -10.50
N GLN A 149 17.05 -17.72 -10.53
CA GLN A 149 17.38 -16.97 -11.74
C GLN A 149 18.73 -17.46 -12.31
N VAL A 150 18.66 -18.02 -13.51
CA VAL A 150 19.52 -19.09 -14.08
C VAL A 150 20.98 -18.71 -14.43
N ALA A 151 21.53 -17.61 -13.90
CA ALA A 151 22.94 -17.25 -14.01
C ALA A 151 23.39 -16.46 -12.77
N GLN A 152 23.98 -17.17 -11.80
CA GLN A 152 24.49 -16.67 -10.54
C GLN A 152 25.56 -15.57 -10.69
N THR A 153 25.13 -14.32 -10.89
CA THR A 153 25.95 -13.13 -10.66
C THR A 153 25.16 -12.20 -9.75
N GLY A 154 25.69 -11.89 -8.57
CA GLY A 154 25.07 -10.93 -7.65
C GLY A 154 24.97 -11.43 -6.22
N TYR A 155 24.43 -10.57 -5.35
CA TYR A 155 24.42 -10.71 -3.90
C TYR A 155 23.81 -12.04 -3.40
N ILE A 156 22.61 -12.40 -3.85
CA ILE A 156 21.92 -13.64 -3.39
C ILE A 156 22.66 -14.91 -3.80
N ALA A 157 23.21 -14.94 -5.01
CA ALA A 157 23.94 -16.10 -5.50
C ALA A 157 25.21 -16.37 -4.68
N ALA A 158 25.89 -15.31 -4.21
CA ALA A 158 27.09 -15.43 -3.39
C ALA A 158 26.78 -15.93 -1.98
N LEU A 159 25.63 -15.55 -1.42
CA LEU A 159 25.26 -15.87 -0.05
C LEU A 159 24.48 -17.17 0.10
N ASN A 160 23.76 -17.60 -0.93
CA ASN A 160 22.81 -18.72 -0.89
C ASN A 160 21.92 -18.69 0.38
N PRO A 161 21.18 -17.58 0.63
CA PRO A 161 20.37 -17.42 1.83
C PRO A 161 19.14 -18.33 1.79
N GLY A 162 18.68 -18.76 2.96
CA GLY A 162 17.35 -19.31 3.15
C GLY A 162 16.28 -18.26 2.89
N ILE A 163 15.05 -18.71 2.59
CA ILE A 163 13.97 -17.79 2.19
C ILE A 163 13.54 -16.78 3.28
N TYR A 164 13.90 -17.06 4.54
CA TYR A 164 13.59 -16.23 5.71
C TYR A 164 14.81 -15.51 6.28
N ASP A 165 15.99 -15.69 5.69
CA ASP A 165 17.18 -14.98 6.15
C ASP A 165 17.04 -13.50 5.80
N VAL A 166 17.32 -12.65 6.79
CA VAL A 166 17.32 -11.19 6.60
C VAL A 166 18.51 -10.82 5.74
N LEU A 167 18.22 -10.11 4.66
CA LEU A 167 19.20 -9.66 3.69
C LEU A 167 19.79 -8.31 4.10
N GLU A 168 20.99 -8.02 3.61
CA GLU A 168 21.68 -6.75 3.85
C GLU A 168 21.01 -5.61 3.07
N ALA A 169 20.57 -4.59 3.79
CA ALA A 169 19.94 -3.42 3.18
C ALA A 169 20.92 -2.64 2.31
N GLY A 170 20.43 -2.11 1.18
CA GLY A 170 21.23 -1.36 0.20
C GLY A 170 21.84 -2.23 -0.90
N GLU A 171 21.95 -3.55 -0.69
CA GLU A 171 22.32 -4.49 -1.74
C GLU A 171 21.21 -4.64 -2.78
N THR A 172 21.54 -5.22 -3.93
CA THR A 172 20.58 -5.36 -5.04
C THR A 172 20.25 -6.81 -5.36
N VAL A 173 18.97 -7.04 -5.66
CA VAL A 173 18.43 -8.32 -6.11
C VAL A 173 17.93 -8.18 -7.54
N LYS A 174 18.16 -9.20 -8.37
CA LYS A 174 17.57 -9.26 -9.71
C LYS A 174 16.13 -9.75 -9.62
N ILE A 175 15.22 -9.05 -10.30
CA ILE A 175 13.81 -9.39 -10.37
C ILE A 175 13.50 -9.97 -11.76
N PRO A 176 12.87 -11.15 -11.84
CA PRO A 176 12.62 -11.78 -13.13
C PRO A 176 11.51 -11.03 -13.85
N VAL A 177 11.77 -10.64 -15.10
CA VAL A 177 10.80 -9.92 -15.93
C VAL A 177 10.31 -10.85 -17.03
N CYS A 178 9.00 -10.83 -17.29
CA CYS A 178 8.40 -11.67 -18.30
C CYS A 178 8.83 -11.20 -19.70
N GLU A 179 9.20 -12.14 -20.57
CA GLU A 179 9.50 -11.84 -21.96
C GLU A 179 8.30 -11.21 -22.67
N ASP A 180 8.58 -10.39 -23.68
CA ASP A 180 7.59 -9.69 -24.50
C ASP A 180 6.54 -8.92 -23.69
N THR A 181 6.91 -8.34 -22.54
CA THR A 181 6.01 -7.48 -21.77
C THR A 181 6.54 -6.05 -21.66
N VAL A 182 5.63 -5.08 -21.65
CA VAL A 182 5.92 -3.66 -21.45
C VAL A 182 4.93 -3.04 -20.48
N CYS A 183 5.36 -2.03 -19.74
CA CYS A 183 4.49 -1.18 -18.94
C CYS A 183 4.63 0.27 -19.42
N LYS A 184 3.59 1.08 -19.21
CA LYS A 184 3.70 2.53 -19.28
C LYS A 184 4.31 3.05 -17.98
N MET A 185 5.08 4.12 -18.06
CA MET A 185 5.72 4.79 -16.92
C MET A 185 5.34 6.26 -16.90
N THR A 186 5.11 6.80 -15.70
CA THR A 186 4.84 8.21 -15.48
C THR A 186 5.14 8.57 -14.03
N ASP A 187 5.21 9.86 -13.74
CA ASP A 187 5.29 10.37 -12.38
C ASP A 187 3.88 10.57 -11.81
N PHE A 188 3.74 10.37 -10.50
CA PHE A 188 2.50 10.52 -9.77
C PHE A 188 2.77 11.07 -8.36
N THR A 189 1.96 12.00 -7.89
CA THR A 189 2.04 12.49 -6.50
C THR A 189 0.93 11.89 -5.66
N ILE A 190 1.29 11.07 -4.67
CA ILE A 190 0.34 10.51 -3.72
C ILE A 190 0.25 11.46 -2.51
N THR A 191 -0.97 11.89 -2.18
CA THR A 191 -1.24 12.73 -0.99
C THR A 191 -2.14 12.00 0.02
N TYR A 192 -2.59 10.80 -0.33
CA TYR A 192 -3.39 9.90 0.51
C TYR A 192 -3.31 8.48 -0.06
N GLY A 193 -3.28 7.48 0.82
CA GLY A 193 -3.17 6.07 0.42
C GLY A 193 -1.82 5.48 0.82
N THR A 194 -1.65 4.17 0.68
CA THR A 194 -0.34 3.51 0.76
C THR A 194 0.12 3.09 -0.62
N VAL A 195 1.39 2.66 -0.76
CA VAL A 195 1.88 2.05 -2.01
C VAL A 195 1.07 0.81 -2.38
N GLN A 196 0.58 0.05 -1.39
CA GLN A 196 -0.31 -1.10 -1.63
C GLN A 196 -1.68 -0.67 -2.20
N ASP A 197 -2.26 0.42 -1.71
CA ASP A 197 -3.51 0.95 -2.29
C ASP A 197 -3.30 1.33 -3.76
N PHE A 198 -2.18 1.99 -4.08
CA PHE A 198 -1.82 2.33 -5.46
C PHE A 198 -1.59 1.07 -6.31
N ALA A 199 -0.81 0.11 -5.82
CA ALA A 199 -0.50 -1.13 -6.51
C ALA A 199 -1.77 -1.90 -6.90
N GLY A 200 -2.68 -2.08 -5.93
CA GLY A 200 -3.96 -2.76 -6.16
C GLY A 200 -4.86 -2.02 -7.16
N GLN A 201 -4.85 -0.68 -7.13
CA GLN A 201 -5.63 0.16 -8.02
C GLN A 201 -5.20 0.03 -9.49
N TYR A 202 -3.88 -0.03 -9.75
CA TYR A 202 -3.31 0.04 -11.11
C TYR A 202 -2.80 -1.30 -11.64
N GLY A 203 -3.08 -2.39 -10.93
CA GLY A 203 -2.72 -3.74 -11.38
C GLY A 203 -1.21 -3.97 -11.45
N VAL A 204 -0.45 -3.27 -10.62
CA VAL A 204 1.01 -3.47 -10.46
C VAL A 204 1.31 -3.96 -9.05
N THR A 205 2.57 -4.29 -8.79
CA THR A 205 2.99 -4.79 -7.49
C THR A 205 3.68 -3.70 -6.67
N VAL A 206 3.64 -3.82 -5.34
CA VAL A 206 4.32 -2.88 -4.42
C VAL A 206 5.81 -2.80 -4.74
N GLY A 207 6.44 -3.94 -5.02
CA GLY A 207 7.84 -4.05 -5.40
C GLY A 207 8.18 -3.30 -6.67
N GLN A 208 7.30 -3.30 -7.68
CA GLN A 208 7.50 -2.54 -8.91
C GLN A 208 7.57 -1.04 -8.66
N ILE A 209 6.71 -0.53 -7.77
CA ILE A 209 6.71 0.88 -7.39
C ILE A 209 7.95 1.20 -6.55
N LEU A 210 8.23 0.43 -5.50
CA LEU A 210 9.37 0.68 -4.61
C LEU A 210 10.72 0.60 -5.33
N ALA A 211 10.86 -0.31 -6.30
CA ALA A 211 12.08 -0.43 -7.10
C ALA A 211 12.36 0.78 -7.99
N LEU A 212 11.35 1.57 -8.35
CA LEU A 212 11.52 2.83 -9.09
C LEU A 212 11.77 4.04 -8.17
N ASN A 213 11.44 3.92 -6.89
CA ASN A 213 11.45 5.02 -5.93
C ASN A 213 12.46 4.76 -4.81
N LEU A 214 13.74 4.66 -5.20
CA LEU A 214 14.83 4.38 -4.28
C LEU A 214 14.86 5.40 -3.13
N GLY A 215 14.80 4.90 -1.90
CA GLY A 215 14.81 5.71 -0.68
C GLY A 215 13.43 6.12 -0.15
N TYR A 216 12.35 5.84 -0.90
CA TYR A 216 11.00 6.04 -0.39
C TYR A 216 10.56 4.85 0.47
N ASN A 217 10.59 5.05 1.78
CA ASN A 217 10.22 4.07 2.80
C ASN A 217 9.58 4.70 4.04
N HIS A 218 9.32 6.00 4.03
CA HIS A 218 8.90 6.80 5.18
C HIS A 218 7.57 7.51 4.90
N THR A 219 7.07 8.29 5.86
CA THR A 219 5.89 9.14 5.76
C THR A 219 6.23 10.43 5.03
N GLU A 220 5.38 10.84 4.10
CA GLU A 220 5.47 12.15 3.46
C GLU A 220 4.07 12.77 3.38
N GLU A 221 3.99 14.09 3.35
CA GLU A 221 2.72 14.79 3.10
C GLU A 221 2.30 14.67 1.63
N GLU A 222 3.29 14.70 0.74
CA GLU A 222 3.14 14.49 -0.70
C GLU A 222 4.34 13.65 -1.18
N ALA A 223 4.07 12.46 -1.74
CA ALA A 223 5.11 11.57 -2.24
C ALA A 223 5.13 11.58 -3.78
N PRO A 224 6.13 12.22 -4.42
CA PRO A 224 6.32 12.12 -5.86
C PRO A 224 6.97 10.77 -6.20
N LEU A 225 6.22 9.89 -6.86
CA LEU A 225 6.64 8.55 -7.21
C LEU A 225 6.65 8.35 -8.72
N GLY A 226 7.72 7.73 -9.23
CA GLY A 226 7.71 7.08 -10.54
C GLY A 226 6.92 5.77 -10.45
N VAL A 227 5.92 5.60 -11.31
CA VAL A 227 5.01 4.45 -11.25
C VAL A 227 4.90 3.76 -12.61
N LEU A 228 4.69 2.45 -12.55
CA LEU A 228 4.30 1.64 -13.70
C LEU A 228 2.79 1.42 -13.69
N PHE A 229 2.19 1.35 -14.87
CA PHE A 229 0.80 0.95 -15.04
C PHE A 229 0.59 0.38 -16.45
N ASP A 230 -0.57 -0.21 -16.69
CA ASP A 230 -0.97 -0.75 -18.01
C ASP A 230 0.10 -1.68 -18.59
N CYS A 231 0.48 -2.68 -17.79
CA CYS A 231 1.47 -3.68 -18.14
C CYS A 231 0.84 -4.80 -18.96
N GLY A 232 1.43 -5.16 -20.10
CA GLY A 232 0.89 -6.18 -20.99
C GLY A 232 1.89 -6.74 -21.99
N VAL A 233 1.47 -7.77 -22.72
CA VAL A 233 2.28 -8.41 -23.77
C VAL A 233 2.34 -7.52 -25.01
N VAL A 234 3.53 -7.36 -25.59
CA VAL A 234 3.73 -6.72 -26.89
C VAL A 234 3.56 -7.76 -27.99
N GLY A 235 2.63 -7.51 -28.91
CA GLY A 235 2.40 -8.32 -30.11
C GLY A 235 2.84 -7.62 -31.39
#